data_AF-A0A962LET5-F1
#
_entry.id   AF-A0A962LET5-F1
#
_cell.length_a   1.000
_cell.length_b   1.000
_cell.length_c   1.000
_cell.angle_alpha   90.00
_cell.angle_beta   90.00
_cell.angle_gamma   90.00
#
_symmetry.space_group_name_H-M   'P 1'
#
loop_
_entity.id
_entity.type
_entity.pdbx_description
1 polymer ?
#
loop_
_entity_poly.entity_id
_entity_poly.type
_entity_poly.pdbx_seq_one_letter_code
_entity_poly.pdbx_strand_id
1 'polypeptide(L)'
;MRLAFALYKYFPYGGLQRDFAAFVSELLGRGHDCRVYTNSWQGEQLPGIDLRLAPPSAGSNVRRNRRFLEWVRAGLAAEPADGLIGFNKMPGLDIYYAGDPCF
;
A
#
# COMPACT_ATOMS: atom_id res chain seq x y z
N MET A 1 11.47 4.55 -12.01
CA MET A 1 10.02 4.81 -11.94
C MET A 1 9.62 4.82 -10.49
N ARG A 2 8.65 5.65 -10.14
CA ARG A 2 8.05 5.70 -8.81
C ARG A 2 6.74 4.93 -8.80
N LEU A 3 6.69 3.84 -8.05
CA LEU A 3 5.51 2.99 -7.91
C LEU A 3 4.89 3.21 -6.52
N ALA A 4 3.59 3.47 -6.50
CA ALA A 4 2.83 3.61 -5.27
C ALA A 4 2.14 2.30 -4.91
N PHE A 5 2.19 1.95 -3.64
CA PHE A 5 1.54 0.78 -3.08
C PHE A 5 0.52 1.18 -2.03
N ALA A 6 -0.65 0.54 -2.04
CA ALA A 6 -1.68 0.75 -1.05
C ALA A 6 -2.06 -0.56 -0.36
N LEU A 7 -1.88 -0.62 0.95
CA LEU A 7 -2.36 -1.69 1.81
C LEU A 7 -2.87 -1.11 3.13
N TYR A 8 -3.98 -1.61 3.67
CA TYR A 8 -4.55 -1.01 4.88
C TYR A 8 -3.67 -1.23 6.10
N LYS A 9 -3.06 -2.41 6.23
CA LYS A 9 -2.24 -2.80 7.39
C LYS A 9 -1.12 -3.74 6.95
N TYR A 10 0.09 -3.43 7.39
CA TYR A 10 1.25 -4.32 7.26
C TYR A 10 1.59 -4.98 8.60
N PHE A 11 1.86 -6.29 8.56
CA PHE A 11 2.41 -7.09 9.66
C PHE A 11 3.06 -8.36 9.06
N PRO A 12 4.13 -8.93 9.63
CA PRO A 12 4.95 -9.94 8.96
C PRO A 12 4.33 -11.34 8.90
N TYR A 13 3.18 -11.55 9.55
CA TYR A 13 2.62 -12.90 9.79
C TYR A 13 1.57 -13.34 8.75
N GLY A 14 1.01 -12.40 7.97
CA GLY A 14 -0.05 -12.71 7.01
C GLY A 14 0.50 -13.03 5.61
N GLY A 15 -0.20 -13.90 4.87
CA GLY A 15 0.20 -14.30 3.50
C GLY A 15 0.33 -13.10 2.57
N LEU A 16 -0.75 -12.31 2.46
CA LEU A 16 -0.79 -11.09 1.65
C LEU A 16 0.33 -10.09 2.00
N GLN A 17 0.68 -9.97 3.29
CA GLN A 17 1.74 -9.06 3.73
C GLN A 17 3.14 -9.57 3.37
N ARG A 18 3.36 -10.90 3.42
CA ARG A 18 4.61 -11.50 2.93
C ARG A 18 4.75 -11.36 1.43
N ASP A 19 3.67 -11.59 0.68
CA ASP A 19 3.67 -11.41 -0.78
C ASP A 19 3.93 -9.94 -1.15
N PHE A 20 3.32 -9.00 -0.42
CA PHE A 20 3.62 -7.57 -0.54
C PHE A 20 5.10 -7.27 -0.29
N ALA A 21 5.68 -7.80 0.79
CA ALA A 21 7.07 -7.55 1.13
C ALA A 21 8.03 -8.09 0.07
N ALA A 22 7.78 -9.30 -0.43
CA ALA A 22 8.56 -9.90 -1.51
C ALA A 22 8.46 -9.08 -2.81
N PHE A 23 7.24 -8.66 -3.18
CA PHE A 23 6.97 -7.87 -4.37
C PHE A 23 7.68 -6.51 -4.34
N VAL A 24 7.57 -5.78 -3.23
CA VAL A 24 8.21 -4.46 -3.08
C VAL A 24 9.73 -4.58 -3.06
N SER A 25 10.27 -5.58 -2.36
CA SER A 25 11.72 -5.80 -2.28
C SER A 25 12.32 -6.12 -3.66
N GLU A 26 11.62 -6.92 -4.47
CA GLU A 26 12.05 -7.22 -5.84
C GLU A 26 12.08 -5.95 -6.72
N LEU A 27 11.07 -5.08 -6.60
CA LEU A 27 11.03 -3.84 -7.38
C LEU A 27 12.08 -2.83 -6.93
N LEU A 28 12.36 -2.75 -5.63
CA LEU A 28 13.49 -1.98 -5.11
C LEU A 28 14.81 -2.51 -5.67
N GLY A 29 15.01 -3.83 -5.70
CA GLY A 29 16.20 -4.47 -6.28
C GLY A 29 16.39 -4.19 -7.77
N ARG A 30 15.30 -3.91 -8.50
CA ARG A 30 15.32 -3.48 -9.90
C ARG A 30 15.54 -1.98 -10.09
N GLY A 31 15.70 -1.22 -9.00
CA GLY A 31 15.94 0.23 -9.05
C GLY A 31 14.67 1.08 -9.19
N HIS A 32 13.49 0.55 -8.85
CA HIS A 32 12.27 1.34 -8.77
C HIS A 32 12.13 2.02 -7.39
N ASP A 33 11.63 3.25 -7.36
CA ASP A 33 11.28 3.95 -6.13
C ASP A 33 9.93 3.48 -5.63
N CYS A 34 9.88 2.80 -4.50
CA CYS A 34 8.64 2.25 -3.96
C CYS A 34 8.10 3.13 -2.83
N ARG A 35 6.93 3.75 -3.05
CA ARG A 35 6.18 4.47 -2.02
C ARG A 35 5.06 3.60 -1.48
N VAL A 36 4.95 3.50 -0.16
CA VAL A 36 3.97 2.62 0.49
C VAL A 36 3.02 3.45 1.35
N TYR A 37 1.73 3.41 1.04
CA TYR A 37 0.67 3.99 1.83
C TYR A 37 0.01 2.91 2.71
N THR A 38 -0.03 3.12 4.04
CA THR A 38 -0.71 2.21 4.98
C THR A 38 -1.30 2.92 6.19
N ASN A 39 -2.35 2.36 6.82
CA ASN A 39 -2.84 2.89 8.10
C ASN A 39 -1.96 2.47 9.29
N SER A 40 -1.25 1.35 9.15
CA SER A 40 -0.42 0.83 10.22
C SER A 40 0.70 -0.05 9.69
N TRP A 41 1.85 0.01 10.35
CA TRP A 41 2.99 -0.85 10.09
C TRP A 41 3.42 -1.53 11.38
N GLN A 42 3.58 -2.85 11.33
CA GLN A 42 4.12 -3.66 12.42
C GLN A 42 5.27 -4.52 11.90
N GLY A 43 6.35 -4.60 12.68
CA GLY A 43 7.56 -5.33 12.32
C GLY A 43 8.61 -4.43 11.70
N GLU A 44 9.69 -5.05 11.23
CA GLU A 44 10.80 -4.33 10.58
C GLU A 44 10.32 -3.65 9.29
N GLN A 45 10.79 -2.43 9.07
CA GLN A 45 10.50 -1.69 7.85
C GLN A 45 11.38 -2.20 6.71
N LEU A 46 10.82 -2.36 5.52
CA LEU A 46 11.60 -2.73 4.34
C LEU A 46 12.59 -1.60 4.02
N PRO A 47 13.90 -1.89 3.90
CA PRO A 47 14.90 -0.87 3.59
C PRO A 47 14.63 -0.26 2.21
N GLY A 48 14.71 1.06 2.10
CA GLY A 48 14.58 1.77 0.83
C GLY A 48 13.15 2.16 0.42
N ILE A 49 12.11 1.78 1.18
CA ILE A 49 10.75 2.26 0.90
C ILE A 49 10.53 3.70 1.38
N ASP A 50 9.76 4.48 0.62
CA ASP A 50 9.12 5.72 1.08
C ASP A 50 7.80 5.36 1.79
N LEU A 51 7.88 5.15 3.11
CA LEU A 51 6.71 4.78 3.92
C LEU A 51 5.88 6.01 4.29
N ARG A 52 4.61 6.02 3.86
CA ARG A 52 3.59 7.00 4.21
C ARG A 52 2.56 6.34 5.15
N LEU A 53 2.58 6.74 6.42
CA LEU A 53 1.58 6.33 7.41
C LEU A 53 0.38 7.29 7.41
N ALA A 54 -0.81 6.75 7.21
CA ALA A 54 -2.04 7.53 7.23
C ALA A 54 -2.31 8.06 8.64
N PRO A 55 -2.88 9.28 8.77
CA PRO A 55 -3.28 9.80 10.07
C PRO A 55 -4.31 8.88 10.74
N PRO A 56 -4.28 8.73 12.08
CA PRO A 56 -5.24 7.90 12.79
C PRO A 56 -6.69 8.27 12.46
N SER A 57 -7.51 7.24 12.23
CA SER A 57 -8.90 7.42 11.82
C SER A 57 -9.81 6.53 12.65
N ALA A 58 -10.82 7.13 13.28
CA ALA A 58 -11.80 6.42 14.09
C ALA A 58 -13.07 6.13 13.28
N GLY A 59 -13.66 4.96 13.52
CA GLY A 59 -14.95 4.60 12.93
C GLY A 59 -15.14 3.20 12.44
N SER A 60 -16.24 3.03 11.70
CA SER A 60 -16.49 1.81 10.94
C SER A 60 -15.37 1.57 9.92
N ASN A 61 -15.15 0.30 9.60
CA ASN A 61 -14.16 -0.10 8.59
C ASN A 61 -14.37 0.61 7.26
N VAL A 62 -15.62 0.72 6.80
CA VAL A 62 -15.98 1.43 5.56
C VAL A 62 -15.53 2.89 5.59
N ARG A 63 -15.79 3.61 6.70
CA ARG A 63 -15.39 5.02 6.82
C ARG A 63 -13.88 5.17 6.87
N ARG A 64 -13.19 4.29 7.58
CA ARG A 64 -11.71 4.30 7.64
C ARG A 64 -11.11 4.05 6.26
N ASN A 65 -11.62 3.08 5.53
CA ASN A 65 -11.18 2.77 4.16
C ASN A 65 -11.41 3.94 3.20
N ARG A 66 -12.56 4.63 3.31
CA ARG A 66 -12.85 5.83 2.51
C ARG A 66 -11.86 6.96 2.77
N ARG A 67 -11.59 7.26 4.05
CA ARG A 67 -10.62 8.30 4.44
C ARG A 67 -9.20 7.94 4.00
N PHE A 68 -8.83 6.67 4.11
CA PHE A 68 -7.55 6.18 3.60
C PHE A 68 -7.44 6.41 2.09
N LEU A 69 -8.47 6.06 1.30
CA LEU A 69 -8.51 6.33 -0.14
C LEU A 69 -8.38 7.82 -0.46
N GLU A 70 -9.12 8.68 0.22
CA GLU A 70 -9.04 10.13 0.04
C GLU A 70 -7.63 10.67 0.33
N TRP A 71 -7.01 10.17 1.40
CA TRP A 71 -5.65 10.53 1.78
C TRP A 71 -4.60 10.05 0.77
N VAL A 72 -4.71 8.81 0.27
CA VAL A 72 -3.85 8.29 -0.81
C VAL A 72 -3.99 9.16 -2.06
N ARG A 73 -5.22 9.49 -2.47
CA ARG A 73 -5.48 10.35 -3.64
C ARG A 73 -4.87 11.74 -3.48
N ALA A 74 -5.00 12.35 -2.31
CA ALA A 74 -4.38 13.64 -2.04
C ALA A 74 -2.84 13.56 -2.13
N GLY A 75 -2.26 12.49 -1.58
CA GLY A 75 -0.82 12.24 -1.67
C GLY A 75 -0.33 12.06 -3.11
N LEU A 76 -1.07 11.32 -3.93
CA LEU A 76 -0.75 11.10 -5.35
C LEU A 76 -0.96 12.36 -6.20
N ALA A 77 -1.93 13.21 -5.85
CA ALA A 77 -2.13 14.49 -6.53
C ALA A 77 -0.98 15.48 -6.24
N ALA A 78 -0.43 15.46 -5.02
CA ALA A 78 0.69 16.31 -4.64
C ALA A 78 2.04 15.78 -5.16
N GLU A 79 2.26 14.47 -5.08
CA GLU A 79 3.47 13.81 -5.54
C GLU A 79 3.09 12.60 -6.43
N PRO A 80 2.93 12.80 -7.75
CA PRO A 80 2.51 11.73 -8.66
C PRO A 80 3.43 10.51 -8.63
N ALA A 81 2.82 9.35 -8.89
CA ALA A 81 3.51 8.08 -9.12
C ALA A 81 3.14 7.56 -10.51
N ASP A 82 3.99 6.73 -11.08
CA ASP A 82 3.81 6.14 -12.42
C ASP A 82 2.75 5.02 -12.42
N GLY A 83 2.38 4.51 -11.24
CA GLY A 83 1.30 3.54 -11.08
C GLY A 83 0.95 3.27 -9.62
N LEU A 84 -0.30 2.92 -9.36
CA LEU A 84 -0.85 2.57 -8.06
C LEU A 84 -1.24 1.09 -7.99
N ILE A 85 -0.50 0.33 -7.19
CA ILE A 85 -0.71 -1.10 -6.94
C ILE A 85 -1.40 -1.28 -5.59
N GLY A 86 -2.58 -1.88 -5.58
CA GLY A 86 -3.34 -2.14 -4.35
C GLY A 86 -3.28 -3.59 -3.93
N PHE A 87 -3.03 -3.81 -2.64
CA PHE A 87 -3.18 -5.11 -1.98
C PHE A 87 -4.51 -5.20 -1.21
N ASN A 88 -5.34 -4.16 -1.28
CA ASN A 88 -6.72 -4.19 -0.84
C ASN A 88 -7.61 -3.60 -1.93
N LYS A 89 -8.83 -4.13 -2.07
CA LYS A 89 -9.81 -3.61 -3.03
C LYS A 89 -10.13 -2.14 -2.71
N MET A 90 -9.80 -1.26 -3.65
CA MET A 90 -10.15 0.15 -3.62
C MET A 90 -10.25 0.72 -5.04
N PRO A 91 -11.03 1.79 -5.26
CA PRO A 91 -11.16 2.42 -6.57
C PRO A 91 -9.89 3.18 -7.00
N GLY A 92 -9.58 3.13 -8.28
CA GLY A 92 -8.48 3.89 -8.89
C GLY A 92 -7.11 3.21 -8.84
N LEU A 93 -7.06 1.91 -8.57
CA LEU A 93 -5.86 1.10 -8.72
C LEU A 93 -5.60 0.81 -10.19
N ASP A 94 -4.33 0.89 -10.61
CA ASP A 94 -3.90 0.41 -11.93
C ASP A 94 -3.73 -1.11 -11.90
N ILE A 95 -3.24 -1.65 -10.78
CA ILE A 95 -3.08 -3.08 -10.56
C ILE A 95 -3.65 -3.44 -9.18
N TYR A 96 -4.45 -4.49 -9.12
CA TYR A 96 -4.94 -5.06 -7.88
C TYR A 96 -4.37 -6.47 -7.68
N TYR A 97 -3.61 -6.66 -6.59
CA TYR A 97 -3.16 -7.98 -6.17
C TYR A 97 -4.32 -8.70 -5.46
N ALA A 98 -4.94 -9.65 -6.17
CA ALA A 98 -6.02 -10.46 -5.66
C ALA A 98 -5.48 -11.61 -4.79
N GLY A 99 -5.24 -11.33 -3.51
CA GLY A 99 -4.88 -12.34 -2.50
C GLY A 99 -6.07 -13.06 -1.86
N ASP A 100 -7.30 -12.78 -2.31
CA ASP A 100 -8.50 -13.46 -1.81
C ASP A 100 -8.61 -14.85 -2.47
N PRO A 101 -8.98 -15.91 -1.72
CA PRO A 101 -9.24 -17.22 -2.32
C PRO A 101 -10.37 -17.12 -3.35
N CYS A 102 -10.10 -17.58 -4.56
CA CYS A 102 -11.06 -17.70 -5.65
C CYS A 102 -11.42 -19.18 -5.79
N PHE A 103 -12.68 -19.53 -5.52
CA PHE A 103 -13.24 -20.87 -5.72
C PHE A 103 -14.06 -20.90 -7.03
#